data_AF-A0A2E1A762-F1
#
_entry.id   AF-A0A2E1A762-F1
#
_cell.length_a   1.000
_cell.length_b   1.000
_cell.length_c   1.000
_cell.angle_alpha   90.00
_cell.angle_beta   90.00
_cell.angle_gamma   90.00
#
_symmetry.space_group_name_H-M   'P 1'
#
loop_
_entity.id
_entity.type
_entity.pdbx_description
1 polymer ?
#
loop_
_entity_poly.entity_id
_entity_poly.type
_entity_poly.pdbx_seq_one_letter_code
_entity_poly.pdbx_strand_id
1 'polypeptide(L)'
;MRHIPLGRGAVAFVDEADFPWLTSMGSRRLNGSGYAVHYVTQNGRRRTLYMHPLILKPTPGVQMQHINRDRLDNWRENLRFTTR
;
A
#
# COMPACT_ATOMS: atom_id res chain seq x y z
N MET A 1 -8.64 0.04 13.19
CA MET A 1 -8.56 -0.67 11.90
C MET A 1 -9.58 -0.10 10.93
N ARG A 2 -9.18 0.16 9.67
CA ARG A 2 -10.09 0.50 8.56
C ARG A 2 -9.79 -0.39 7.36
N HIS A 3 -10.74 -0.46 6.43
CA HIS A 3 -10.60 -1.23 5.20
C HIS A 3 -10.77 -0.36 3.95
N ILE A 4 -10.01 -0.65 2.90
CA ILE A 4 -10.10 0.04 1.61
C ILE A 4 -10.45 -0.99 0.52
N PRO A 5 -11.62 -0.86 -0.15
CA PRO A 5 -11.96 -1.70 -1.28
C PRO A 5 -10.99 -1.51 -2.45
N LEU A 6 -10.52 -2.62 -3.04
CA LEU A 6 -9.57 -2.63 -4.16
C LEU A 6 -10.23 -3.07 -5.48
N GLY A 7 -11.53 -3.38 -5.44
CA GLY A 7 -12.27 -4.01 -6.52
C GLY A 7 -12.13 -5.54 -6.55
N ARG A 8 -13.03 -6.21 -7.28
CA ARG A 8 -13.06 -7.69 -7.43
C ARG A 8 -13.13 -8.44 -6.08
N GLY A 9 -13.82 -7.86 -5.09
CA GLY A 9 -13.96 -8.42 -3.75
C GLY A 9 -12.72 -8.32 -2.85
N ALA A 10 -11.60 -7.78 -3.36
CA ALA A 10 -10.38 -7.61 -2.57
C ALA A 10 -10.43 -6.33 -1.72
N VAL A 11 -9.84 -6.42 -0.53
CA VAL A 11 -9.86 -5.37 0.49
C VAL A 11 -8.47 -5.26 1.10
N ALA A 12 -7.96 -4.03 1.25
CA ALA A 12 -6.75 -3.76 2.03
C ALA A 12 -7.10 -3.32 3.45
N PHE A 13 -6.32 -3.77 4.43
CA PHE A 13 -6.45 -3.37 5.83
C PHE A 13 -5.40 -2.33 6.18
N VAL A 14 -5.80 -1.28 6.90
CA VAL A 14 -4.92 -0.16 7.26
C VAL A 14 -5.25 0.35 8.67
N ASP A 15 -4.29 1.06 9.26
CA ASP A 15 -4.53 1.84 10.47
C ASP A 15 -5.52 2.97 10.23
N GLU A 16 -6.25 3.33 11.29
CA GLU A 16 -7.22 4.44 11.23
C GLU A 16 -6.55 5.78 10.94
N ALA A 17 -5.33 5.98 11.43
CA ALA A 17 -4.54 7.19 11.20
C ALA A 17 -4.12 7.37 9.72
N ASP A 18 -3.92 6.28 8.98
CA ASP A 18 -3.50 6.35 7.57
C ASP A 18 -4.68 6.40 6.59
N PHE A 19 -5.86 5.96 7.01
CA PHE A 19 -7.03 5.81 6.15
C PHE A 19 -7.46 7.11 5.43
N PRO A 20 -7.57 8.28 6.09
CA PRO A 20 -8.01 9.52 5.42
C PRO A 20 -7.07 9.95 4.30
N TRP A 21 -5.75 9.88 4.55
CA TRP A 21 -4.73 10.19 3.55
C TRP A 21 -4.70 9.16 2.42
N LEU A 22 -4.82 7.87 2.73
CA LEU A 22 -4.75 6.82 1.71
C LEU A 22 -5.93 6.88 0.73
N THR A 23 -7.10 7.32 1.20
CA THR A 23 -8.32 7.46 0.41
C THR A 23 -8.41 8.80 -0.33
N SER A 24 -7.78 9.86 0.16
CA SER A 24 -7.76 11.17 -0.52
C SER A 24 -6.97 11.16 -1.84
N MET A 25 -6.00 10.24 -2.00
CA MET A 25 -5.31 10.01 -3.28
C MET A 25 -6.20 9.36 -4.36
N GLY A 26 -7.42 8.96 -4.02
CA GLY A 26 -8.35 8.32 -4.95
C GLY A 26 -8.35 6.79 -4.87
N SER A 27 -9.00 6.15 -5.85
CA SER A 27 -9.29 4.71 -5.78
C SER A 27 -8.03 3.84 -5.78
N ARG A 28 -8.04 2.83 -4.91
CA ARG A 28 -7.03 1.77 -4.85
C ARG A 28 -7.45 0.58 -5.70
N ARG A 29 -6.46 -0.20 -6.15
CA ARG A 29 -6.67 -1.39 -6.98
C ARG A 29 -5.79 -2.54 -6.53
N LEU A 30 -6.24 -3.76 -6.76
CA LEU A 30 -5.41 -4.96 -6.65
C LEU A 30 -4.58 -5.09 -7.93
N ASN A 31 -3.25 -5.20 -7.80
CA ASN A 31 -2.38 -5.50 -8.94
C ASN A 31 -2.26 -7.01 -9.18
N GLY A 32 -1.67 -7.41 -10.31
CA GLY A 32 -1.49 -8.83 -10.67
C GLY A 32 -0.57 -9.63 -9.72
N SER A 33 0.22 -8.95 -8.89
CA SER A 33 1.07 -9.56 -7.87
C SER A 33 0.41 -9.62 -6.48
N GLY A 34 -0.86 -9.22 -6.38
CA GLY A 34 -1.63 -9.27 -5.13
C GLY A 34 -1.42 -8.10 -4.17
N TYR A 35 -0.82 -6.99 -4.62
CA TYR A 35 -0.65 -5.79 -3.79
C TYR A 35 -1.76 -4.77 -4.00
N ALA A 36 -2.08 -4.06 -2.92
CA ALA A 36 -2.86 -2.82 -2.97
C ALA A 36 -2.03 -1.69 -3.57
N VAL A 37 -2.48 -1.13 -4.69
CA VAL A 37 -1.77 -0.07 -5.42
C VAL A 37 -2.69 1.09 -5.81
N HIS A 38 -2.08 2.22 -6.14
CA HIS A 38 -2.71 3.34 -6.84
C HIS A 38 -1.87 3.70 -8.07
N TYR A 39 -2.50 4.13 -9.14
CA TYR A 39 -1.81 4.50 -10.37
C TYR A 39 -1.90 6.02 -10.56
N VAL A 40 -0.75 6.66 -10.71
CA VAL A 40 -0.66 8.10 -10.99
C VAL A 40 0.07 8.33 -12.30
N THR A 41 -0.24 9.43 -12.98
CA THR A 41 0.55 9.91 -14.11
C THR A 41 1.38 11.09 -13.65
N GLN A 42 2.70 10.97 -13.75
CA GLN A 42 3.66 12.02 -13.38
C GLN A 42 4.59 12.27 -14.55
N ASN A 43 4.69 13.52 -15.01
CA ASN A 43 5.51 13.91 -16.17
C ASN A 43 5.24 13.05 -17.43
N GLY A 44 3.95 12.82 -17.72
CA GLY A 44 3.52 12.00 -18.87
C GLY A 44 3.78 10.49 -18.72
N ARG A 45 4.34 10.03 -17.59
CA ARG A 45 4.62 8.60 -17.35
C ARG A 45 3.73 8.05 -16.24
N ARG A 46 3.15 6.88 -16.48
CA ARG A 46 2.40 6.15 -15.46
C ARG A 46 3.35 5.58 -14.41
N ARG A 47 3.04 5.80 -13.13
CA ARG A 47 3.73 5.25 -11.98
C ARG A 47 2.75 4.46 -11.12
N THR A 48 3.28 3.41 -10.50
CA THR A 48 2.53 2.56 -9.57
C THR A 48 2.98 2.88 -8.15
N LEU A 49 2.05 3.34 -7.32
CA LEU A 49 2.27 3.60 -5.90
C LEU A 49 1.72 2.43 -5.09
N TYR A 50 2.60 1.68 -4.44
CA TYR A 50 2.21 0.61 -3.53
C TYR A 50 1.71 1.19 -2.21
N MET A 51 0.79 0.50 -1.52
CA MET A 51 0.24 0.98 -0.25
C MET A 51 1.25 0.91 0.90
N HIS A 52 1.93 -0.23 1.06
CA HIS A 52 2.89 -0.43 2.15
C HIS A 52 4.01 0.63 2.22
N PRO A 53 4.62 1.13 1.11
CA PRO A 53 5.63 2.19 1.19
C PRO A 53 5.06 3.57 1.46
N LEU A 54 3.79 3.83 1.09
CA LEU A 54 3.15 5.10 1.42
C LEU A 54 2.94 5.24 2.93
N ILE A 55 2.77 4.11 3.63
CA ILE A 55 2.58 4.05 5.08
C ILE A 55 3.94 4.14 5.80
N LEU A 56 4.88 3.25 5.47
CA LEU A 56 6.18 3.19 6.16
C LEU A 56 7.17 4.31 5.76
N LYS A 57 7.00 4.92 4.57
CA LYS A 57 7.86 6.00 4.05
C LYS A 57 9.35 5.69 4.17
N PRO A 58 9.84 4.64 3.49
CA PRO A 58 11.23 4.20 3.59
C PRO A 58 12.17 5.24 2.98
N THR A 59 13.41 5.28 3.47
CA THR A 59 14.49 5.94 2.74
C THR A 59 14.80 5.17 1.46
N PRO A 60 15.28 5.84 0.39
CA PRO A 60 15.64 5.18 -0.86
C PRO A 60 16.63 4.04 -0.63
N GLY A 61 16.35 2.87 -1.20
CA GLY A 61 17.20 1.68 -1.08
C GLY A 61 16.82 0.74 0.08
N VAL A 62 15.98 1.17 1.02
CA VAL A 62 15.46 0.30 2.08
C VAL A 62 14.29 -0.53 1.56
N GLN A 63 14.35 -1.84 1.81
CA GLN A 63 13.26 -2.75 1.48
C GLN A 63 12.29 -2.89 2.64
N MET A 64 11.06 -3.31 2.35
CA MET A 64 10.07 -3.62 3.37
C MET A 64 9.33 -4.90 3.05
N GLN A 65 8.75 -5.49 4.10
CA GLN A 65 8.00 -6.73 4.00
C GLN A 65 6.81 -6.72 4.97
N HIS A 66 5.74 -7.40 4.55
CA HIS A 66 4.63 -7.83 5.39
C HIS A 66 5.05 -9.01 6.27
N ILE A 67 4.98 -8.85 7.59
CA ILE A 67 5.40 -9.87 8.58
C ILE A 67 4.60 -11.15 8.39
N ASN A 68 3.28 -11.04 8.25
CA ASN A 68 2.37 -12.17 8.02
C ASN A 68 2.34 -12.67 6.57
N ARG A 69 3.12 -12.06 5.66
CA ARG A 69 3.14 -12.35 4.21
C ARG A 69 1.83 -12.08 3.47
N ASP A 70 0.85 -11.45 4.12
CA ASP A 70 -0.37 -10.95 3.47
C ASP A 70 -0.11 -9.53 2.93
N ARG A 71 -0.12 -9.41 1.61
CA ARG A 71 0.14 -8.15 0.88
C ARG A 71 -0.98 -7.12 1.02
N LEU A 72 -2.16 -7.54 1.49
CA LEU A 72 -3.33 -6.69 1.69
C LEU A 72 -3.42 -6.17 3.12
N ASP A 73 -2.73 -6.80 4.07
CA ASP A 73 -2.62 -6.34 5.44
C ASP A 73 -1.54 -5.26 5.59
N ASN A 74 -1.94 -4.00 5.44
CA ASN A 74 -1.03 -2.86 5.47
C ASN A 74 -1.07 -2.15 6.83
N TRP A 75 -1.38 -2.84 7.92
CA TRP A 75 -1.18 -2.28 9.26
C TRP A 75 0.29 -2.01 9.52
N ARG A 76 0.59 -0.86 10.14
CA ARG A 76 1.96 -0.45 10.46
C ARG A 76 2.70 -1.50 11.26
N GLU A 77 2.03 -2.14 12.23
CA GLU A 77 2.61 -3.22 13.03
C GLU A 77 2.94 -4.49 12.22
N ASN A 78 2.24 -4.72 11.11
CA ASN A 78 2.49 -5.83 10.19
C ASN A 78 3.56 -5.48 9.14
N LEU A 79 4.01 -4.23 9.04
CA LEU A 79 5.03 -3.81 8.10
C LEU A 79 6.37 -3.63 8.80
N ARG A 80 7.44 -4.17 8.21
CA ARG A 80 8.81 -3.96 8.72
C ARG A 80 9.77 -3.56 7.62
N PHE A 81 10.79 -2.78 7.99
CA PHE A 81 11.98 -2.62 7.17
C PHE A 81 12.77 -3.94 7.16
N THR A 82 13.33 -4.28 6.01
CA THR A 82 14.24 -5.40 5.86
C THR A 82 15.51 -4.93 5.20
N THR A 83 16.63 -5.52 5.60
CA THR A 83 17.89 -5.41 4.88
C THR A 83 17.88 -6.40 3.72
N ARG A 84 18.70 -6.10 2.71
CA ARG A 84 18.87 -6.93 1.51
C ARG A 84 20.00 -7.92 1.73
#